data_AF-A0A2F0AGF8-F1
#
_entry.id   AF-A0A2F0AGF8-F1
#
_cell.length_a   1.000
_cell.length_b   1.000
_cell.length_c   1.000
_cell.angle_alpha   90.00
_cell.angle_beta   90.00
_cell.angle_gamma   90.00
#
_symmetry.space_group_name_H-M   'P 1'
#
loop_
_entity.id
_entity.type
_entity.pdbx_description
1 polymer ?
#
loop_
_entity_poly.entity_id
_entity_poly.type
_entity_poly.pdbx_seq_one_letter_code
_entity_poly.pdbx_strand_id
1 'polypeptide(L)'
;MKYMKDYLLILLVLFLIYIFCDKVEGFTQEEINELYENLMNDFSKIFPSGNRNAGGPQFYHHIVSLNPNREEFIKYNTFYCAVSGSPIDPKREGISDNIIVNGLDGKTYYGKYYRCCWPCSCDIMRDNLVRVEDFTISLKDGYYTHKVLTINEPCLNSDRIPSEINCFKCENNKTQNGIHTDSGRLIIGILHDVEEYTTQDIDDIKSLCESRNSTPIDELRGGMGDISLKLYSL
;
A
#
# COMPACT_ATOMS: atom_id res chain seq x y z
N MET A 1 24.10 -17.73 47.20
CA MET A 1 23.28 -18.38 46.14
C MET A 1 22.09 -17.56 45.66
N LYS A 2 21.34 -16.85 46.53
CA LYS A 2 20.19 -16.00 46.11
C LYS A 2 20.61 -14.87 45.15
N TYR A 3 21.60 -14.07 45.54
CA TYR A 3 22.17 -12.97 44.74
C TYR A 3 22.72 -13.38 43.35
N MET A 4 23.16 -14.63 43.19
CA MET A 4 23.72 -15.12 41.92
C MET A 4 22.62 -15.48 40.91
N LYS A 5 21.46 -15.96 41.40
CA LYS A 5 20.26 -16.16 40.58
C LYS A 5 19.65 -14.83 40.16
N ASP A 6 19.65 -13.84 41.06
CA ASP A 6 19.16 -12.49 40.76
C ASP A 6 20.03 -11.82 39.68
N TYR A 7 21.36 -11.98 39.74
CA TYR A 7 22.28 -11.49 38.70
C TYR A 7 22.08 -12.19 37.34
N LEU A 8 21.88 -13.51 37.35
CA LEU A 8 21.63 -14.29 36.13
C LEU A 8 20.30 -13.88 35.49
N LEU A 9 19.27 -13.62 36.29
CA LEU A 9 17.97 -13.14 35.82
C LEU A 9 18.08 -11.74 35.20
N ILE A 10 18.84 -10.84 35.82
CA ILE A 10 19.08 -9.49 35.30
C ILE A 10 19.84 -9.55 33.97
N LEU A 11 20.90 -10.36 33.86
CA LEU A 11 21.64 -10.54 32.62
C LEU A 11 20.76 -11.13 31.50
N LEU A 12 19.89 -12.07 31.84
CA LEU A 12 18.95 -12.68 30.90
C LEU A 12 17.89 -11.67 30.43
N VAL A 13 17.39 -10.82 31.32
CA VAL A 13 16.48 -9.72 30.97
C VAL A 13 17.18 -8.68 30.09
N LEU A 14 18.42 -8.28 30.40
CA LEU A 14 19.19 -7.34 29.59
C LEU A 14 19.51 -7.91 28.20
N PHE A 15 19.82 -9.21 28.12
CA PHE A 15 20.06 -9.91 26.86
C PHE A 15 18.78 -10.00 26.01
N LEU A 16 17.65 -10.29 26.64
CA LEU A 16 16.35 -10.26 25.94
C LEU A 16 16.01 -8.85 25.47
N ILE A 17 16.19 -7.82 26.31
CA ILE A 17 15.99 -6.42 25.91
C ILE A 17 16.87 -6.07 24.72
N TYR A 18 18.15 -6.47 24.72
CA TYR A 18 19.06 -6.23 23.59
C TYR A 18 18.56 -6.89 22.29
N ILE A 19 18.14 -8.16 22.33
CA ILE A 19 17.60 -8.86 21.15
C ILE A 19 16.32 -8.20 20.61
N PHE A 20 15.46 -7.71 21.49
CA PHE A 20 14.20 -7.06 21.07
C PHE A 20 14.37 -5.58 20.72
N CYS A 21 15.46 -4.92 21.11
CA CYS A 21 15.69 -3.49 20.85
C CYS A 21 16.06 -3.20 19.38
N ASP A 22 16.65 -4.17 18.68
CA ASP A 22 17.11 -3.99 17.29
C ASP A 22 16.03 -4.28 16.25
N LYS A 23 14.80 -4.64 16.68
CA LYS A 23 13.69 -4.96 15.78
C LYS A 23 12.77 -3.76 15.59
N VAL A 24 12.61 -3.32 14.35
CA VAL A 24 11.57 -2.36 13.93
C VAL A 24 10.42 -3.16 13.32
N GLU A 25 9.25 -3.10 13.96
CA GLU A 25 8.05 -3.83 13.53
C GLU A 25 8.28 -5.36 13.38
N GLY A 26 9.11 -5.94 14.25
CA GLY A 26 9.42 -7.39 14.25
C GLY A 26 10.64 -7.81 13.42
N PHE A 27 11.14 -6.92 12.55
CA PHE A 27 12.25 -7.17 11.64
C PHE A 27 13.50 -6.37 12.02
N THR A 28 14.67 -6.94 11.77
CA THR A 28 15.94 -6.23 11.70
C THR A 28 16.03 -5.41 10.41
N GLN A 29 16.92 -4.41 10.37
CA GLN A 29 17.14 -3.62 9.15
C GLN A 29 17.66 -4.48 7.98
N GLU A 30 18.42 -5.54 8.28
CA GLU A 30 18.92 -6.49 7.27
C GLU A 30 17.76 -7.27 6.63
N GLU A 31 16.85 -7.81 7.43
CA GLU A 31 15.65 -8.51 6.94
C GLU A 31 14.75 -7.58 6.12
N ILE A 32 14.56 -6.33 6.54
CA ILE A 32 13.79 -5.33 5.75
C ILE A 32 14.44 -5.11 4.37
N ASN A 33 15.76 -4.96 4.33
CA ASN A 33 16.48 -4.77 3.06
C ASN A 33 16.37 -6.01 2.18
N GLU A 34 16.47 -7.21 2.74
CA GLU A 34 16.33 -8.46 1.98
C GLU A 34 14.94 -8.57 1.35
N LEU A 35 13.87 -8.30 2.11
CA LEU A 35 12.51 -8.31 1.57
C LEU A 35 12.34 -7.26 0.45
N TYR A 36 12.85 -6.05 0.64
CA TYR A 36 12.81 -5.01 -0.38
C TYR A 36 13.52 -5.45 -1.68
N GLU A 37 14.77 -5.92 -1.58
CA GLU A 37 15.54 -6.40 -2.72
C GLU A 37 14.87 -7.58 -3.40
N ASN A 38 14.28 -8.52 -2.66
CA ASN A 38 13.53 -9.63 -3.23
C ASN A 38 12.35 -9.15 -4.09
N LEU A 39 11.59 -8.16 -3.62
CA LEU A 39 10.50 -7.58 -4.41
C LEU A 39 11.03 -6.80 -5.64
N MET A 40 12.13 -6.06 -5.49
CA MET A 40 12.72 -5.28 -6.58
C MET A 40 13.41 -6.15 -7.64
N ASN A 41 13.96 -7.29 -7.27
CA ASN A 41 14.50 -8.27 -8.21
C ASN A 41 13.41 -8.84 -9.14
N ASP A 42 12.16 -8.83 -8.69
CA ASP A 42 11.00 -9.22 -9.49
C ASP A 42 10.41 -8.07 -10.31
N PHE A 43 10.96 -6.84 -10.25
CA PHE A 43 10.37 -5.67 -10.90
C PHE A 43 10.14 -5.87 -12.40
N SER A 44 11.07 -6.51 -13.12
CA SER A 44 10.94 -6.81 -14.56
C SER A 44 9.90 -7.91 -14.84
N LYS A 45 9.60 -8.77 -13.86
CA LYS A 45 8.51 -9.76 -13.95
C LYS A 45 7.16 -9.09 -13.74
N ILE A 46 7.09 -8.16 -12.78
CA ILE A 46 5.88 -7.37 -12.47
C ILE A 46 5.55 -6.40 -13.62
N PHE A 47 6.57 -5.72 -14.15
CA PHE A 47 6.47 -4.74 -15.24
C PHE A 47 7.42 -5.08 -16.40
N PRO A 48 7.05 -6.00 -17.30
CA PRO A 48 7.91 -6.40 -18.43
C PRO A 48 8.28 -5.26 -19.39
N SER A 49 7.42 -4.25 -19.51
CA SER A 49 7.70 -3.03 -20.29
C SER A 49 8.59 -2.02 -19.57
N GLY A 50 8.89 -2.24 -18.29
CA GLY A 50 9.51 -1.28 -17.37
C GLY A 50 8.59 -0.13 -16.95
N ASN A 51 7.38 -0.04 -17.52
CA ASN A 51 6.42 0.99 -17.16
C ASN A 51 5.52 0.51 -16.02
N ARG A 52 5.58 1.26 -14.93
CA ARG A 52 4.96 1.01 -13.64
C ARG A 52 3.82 1.98 -13.31
N ASN A 53 3.46 2.90 -14.21
CA ASN A 53 2.42 3.88 -13.93
C ASN A 53 1.12 3.19 -13.50
N ALA A 54 0.50 3.67 -12.42
CA ALA A 54 -0.65 3.03 -11.79
C ALA A 54 -0.43 1.55 -11.40
N GLY A 55 0.82 1.17 -11.11
CA GLY A 55 1.26 -0.21 -10.92
C GLY A 55 0.88 -0.88 -9.59
N GLY A 56 0.09 -0.21 -8.75
CA GLY A 56 -0.36 -0.75 -7.45
C GLY A 56 -0.99 -2.15 -7.54
N PRO A 57 -1.96 -2.40 -8.46
CA PRO A 57 -2.57 -3.71 -8.62
C PRO A 57 -1.58 -4.83 -8.92
N GLN A 58 -0.56 -4.53 -9.75
CA GLN A 58 0.44 -5.52 -10.16
C GLN A 58 1.37 -5.88 -9.00
N PHE A 59 1.77 -4.90 -8.18
CA PHE A 59 2.53 -5.18 -6.96
C PHE A 59 1.72 -6.03 -5.98
N TYR A 60 0.47 -5.63 -5.68
CA TYR A 60 -0.38 -6.37 -4.74
C TYR A 60 -0.59 -7.82 -5.21
N HIS A 61 -0.94 -8.00 -6.49
CA HIS A 61 -1.11 -9.32 -7.09
C HIS A 61 0.16 -10.17 -7.02
N HIS A 62 1.33 -9.58 -7.32
CA HIS A 62 2.61 -10.28 -7.22
C HIS A 62 2.92 -10.68 -5.78
N ILE A 63 2.76 -9.78 -4.81
CA ILE A 63 3.03 -10.04 -3.40
C ILE A 63 2.16 -11.19 -2.88
N VAL A 64 0.86 -11.22 -3.22
CA VAL A 64 0.00 -12.36 -2.86
C VAL A 64 0.49 -13.65 -3.50
N SER A 65 0.97 -13.61 -4.74
CA SER A 65 1.49 -14.79 -5.44
C SER A 65 2.79 -15.37 -4.86
N LEU A 66 3.56 -14.55 -4.12
CA LEU A 66 4.73 -15.03 -3.36
C LEU A 66 4.33 -15.94 -2.20
N ASN A 67 3.05 -15.94 -1.79
CA ASN A 67 2.52 -16.64 -0.63
C ASN A 67 3.37 -16.38 0.66
N PRO A 68 3.57 -15.11 1.05
CA PRO A 68 4.33 -14.75 2.24
C PRO A 68 3.60 -15.17 3.51
N ASN A 69 4.27 -15.10 4.66
CA ASN A 69 3.58 -15.06 5.95
C ASN A 69 2.94 -13.68 6.18
N ARG A 70 2.13 -13.52 7.24
CA ARG A 70 1.43 -12.26 7.53
C ARG A 70 2.36 -11.07 7.72
N GLU A 71 3.45 -11.22 8.47
CA GLU A 71 4.37 -10.11 8.76
C GLU A 71 5.09 -9.66 7.49
N GLU A 72 5.56 -10.62 6.68
CA GLU A 72 6.14 -10.38 5.36
C GLU A 72 5.13 -9.70 4.42
N PHE A 73 3.88 -10.18 4.38
CA PHE A 73 2.83 -9.60 3.54
C PHE A 73 2.61 -8.12 3.85
N ILE A 74 2.45 -7.78 5.14
CA ILE A 74 2.26 -6.40 5.59
C ILE A 74 3.49 -5.59 5.19
N LYS A 75 4.70 -6.10 5.45
CA LYS A 75 5.96 -5.40 5.14
C LYS A 75 6.14 -5.16 3.64
N TYR A 76 5.91 -6.15 2.78
CA TYR A 76 5.98 -5.99 1.33
C TYR A 76 5.07 -4.87 0.81
N ASN A 77 3.89 -4.73 1.40
CA ASN A 77 2.93 -3.67 1.07
C ASN A 77 3.31 -2.27 1.61
N THR A 78 4.53 -2.11 2.14
CA THR A 78 5.13 -0.80 2.45
C THR A 78 6.12 -0.33 1.38
N PHE A 79 6.55 -1.22 0.47
CA PHE A 79 7.66 -0.99 -0.46
C PHE A 79 7.25 -0.43 -1.82
N TYR A 80 5.97 -0.12 -2.03
CA TYR A 80 5.50 0.48 -3.27
C TYR A 80 4.38 1.49 -3.00
N CYS A 81 4.29 2.49 -3.86
CA CYS A 81 3.20 3.45 -3.86
C CYS A 81 2.04 2.90 -4.70
N ALA A 82 0.89 2.66 -4.08
CA ALA A 82 -0.32 2.16 -4.77
C ALA A 82 -0.76 3.06 -5.93
N VAL A 83 -0.59 4.37 -5.78
CA VAL A 83 -0.95 5.36 -6.82
C VAL A 83 -0.02 5.26 -8.01
N SER A 84 1.30 5.39 -7.82
CA SER A 84 2.23 5.59 -8.94
C SER A 84 2.90 4.30 -9.43
N GLY A 85 2.84 3.21 -8.66
CA GLY A 85 3.68 2.02 -8.85
C GLY A 85 5.17 2.29 -8.67
N SER A 86 5.55 3.37 -7.98
CA SER A 86 6.96 3.63 -7.65
C SER A 86 7.40 2.80 -6.44
N PRO A 87 8.59 2.18 -6.47
CA PRO A 87 9.22 1.64 -5.27
C PRO A 87 9.39 2.69 -4.18
N ILE A 88 9.27 2.25 -2.94
CA ILE A 88 9.50 3.06 -1.74
C ILE A 88 10.70 2.45 -1.02
N ASP A 89 11.83 3.17 -1.07
CA ASP A 89 13.03 2.78 -0.32
C ASP A 89 12.73 2.78 1.19
N PRO A 90 12.87 1.64 1.90
CA PRO A 90 12.60 1.55 3.32
C PRO A 90 13.57 2.37 4.19
N LYS A 91 14.69 2.83 3.63
CA LYS A 91 15.65 3.70 4.34
C LYS A 91 15.27 5.18 4.28
N ARG A 92 14.31 5.54 3.43
CA ARG A 92 13.86 6.93 3.30
C ARG A 92 12.98 7.29 4.50
N GLU A 93 13.11 8.51 4.99
CA GLU A 93 12.23 9.05 6.04
C GLU A 93 10.93 9.62 5.44
N GLY A 94 9.88 9.70 6.25
CA GLY A 94 8.61 10.35 5.85
C GLY A 94 7.91 9.65 4.67
N ILE A 95 8.01 8.32 4.60
CA ILE A 95 7.47 7.49 3.52
C ILE A 95 6.00 7.15 3.65
N SER A 96 5.33 7.62 4.70
CA SER A 96 3.93 7.36 4.95
C SER A 96 3.26 8.56 5.60
N ASP A 97 1.96 8.72 5.33
CA ASP A 97 1.09 9.65 6.05
C ASP A 97 -0.07 8.88 6.67
N ASN A 98 -0.67 9.45 7.71
CA ASN A 98 -2.00 9.03 8.13
C ASN A 98 -3.03 9.78 7.29
N ILE A 99 -3.98 9.05 6.71
CA ILE A 99 -4.97 9.57 5.79
C ILE A 99 -6.37 9.09 6.17
N ILE A 100 -7.40 9.70 5.57
CA ILE A 100 -8.77 9.19 5.64
C ILE A 100 -9.27 8.73 4.27
N VAL A 101 -9.99 7.62 4.26
CA VAL A 101 -10.60 7.07 3.03
C VAL A 101 -12.00 6.57 3.32
N ASN A 102 -12.93 6.87 2.43
CA ASN A 102 -14.32 6.41 2.56
C ASN A 102 -14.44 4.92 2.22
N GLY A 103 -15.13 4.19 3.07
CA GLY A 103 -15.45 2.79 2.89
C GLY A 103 -16.68 2.57 2.00
N LEU A 104 -16.81 1.38 1.42
CA LEU A 104 -18.05 0.97 0.74
C LEU A 104 -19.22 0.71 1.69
N ASP A 105 -18.92 0.48 2.97
CA ASP A 105 -19.88 0.27 4.05
C ASP A 105 -20.48 1.57 4.61
N GLY A 106 -20.14 2.72 4.02
CA GLY A 106 -20.61 4.04 4.45
C GLY A 106 -19.83 4.64 5.62
N LYS A 107 -18.79 3.96 6.13
CA LYS A 107 -17.88 4.49 7.15
C LYS A 107 -16.72 5.23 6.52
N THR A 108 -16.01 6.02 7.32
CA THR A 108 -14.72 6.59 6.94
C THR A 108 -13.64 5.93 7.79
N TYR A 109 -12.53 5.56 7.16
CA TYR A 109 -11.42 4.88 7.81
C TYR A 109 -10.22 5.80 7.90
N TYR A 110 -9.56 5.80 9.06
CA TYR A 110 -8.28 6.43 9.29
C TYR A 110 -7.21 5.35 9.29
N GLY A 111 -6.09 5.60 8.61
CA GLY A 111 -4.99 4.65 8.59
C GLY A 111 -3.76 5.19 7.90
N LYS A 112 -2.67 4.42 7.99
CA LYS A 112 -1.37 4.75 7.44
C LYS A 112 -1.28 4.32 5.98
N TYR A 113 -0.85 5.23 5.11
CA TYR A 113 -0.63 4.99 3.69
C TYR A 113 0.84 5.25 3.33
N TYR A 114 1.50 4.24 2.76
CA TYR A 114 2.87 4.35 2.28
C TYR A 114 2.90 4.95 0.88
N ARG A 115 3.67 6.02 0.71
CA ARG A 115 3.66 6.89 -0.47
C ARG A 115 5.04 7.28 -0.96
N CYS A 116 5.22 7.34 -2.28
CA CYS A 116 6.46 7.84 -2.87
C CYS A 116 6.60 9.38 -2.74
N CYS A 117 5.48 10.12 -2.77
CA CYS A 117 5.44 11.58 -2.65
C CYS A 117 4.09 12.03 -2.08
N TRP A 118 4.05 13.19 -1.42
CA TRP A 118 2.85 13.72 -0.75
C TRP A 118 1.59 13.81 -1.64
N PRO A 119 1.67 14.11 -2.97
CA PRO A 119 0.46 14.18 -3.79
C PRO A 119 -0.28 12.84 -3.87
N CYS A 120 0.43 11.71 -3.73
CA CYS A 120 -0.20 10.39 -3.75
C CYS A 120 -1.13 10.16 -2.56
N SER A 121 -0.85 10.76 -1.40
CA SER A 121 -1.77 10.71 -0.25
C SER A 121 -3.07 11.43 -0.59
N CYS A 122 -2.98 12.61 -1.22
CA CYS A 122 -4.15 13.35 -1.69
C CYS A 122 -4.95 12.59 -2.75
N ASP A 123 -4.26 11.91 -3.66
CA ASP A 123 -4.86 11.11 -4.73
C ASP A 123 -5.68 9.94 -4.16
N ILE A 124 -5.21 9.29 -3.09
CA ILE A 124 -5.98 8.26 -2.35
C ILE A 124 -7.17 8.89 -1.62
N MET A 125 -6.99 10.05 -0.99
CA MET A 125 -8.03 10.78 -0.26
C MET A 125 -9.07 11.45 -1.17
N ARG A 126 -8.90 11.40 -2.49
CA ARG A 126 -9.78 12.09 -3.42
C ARG A 126 -11.15 11.42 -3.50
N ASP A 127 -12.18 12.21 -3.32
CA ASP A 127 -13.56 11.74 -3.30
C ASP A 127 -13.91 10.94 -4.56
N ASN A 128 -14.68 9.87 -4.35
CA ASN A 128 -15.28 9.05 -5.42
C ASN A 128 -14.32 8.25 -6.32
N LEU A 129 -13.02 8.22 -6.04
CA LEU A 129 -12.07 7.41 -6.81
C LEU A 129 -11.66 6.14 -6.07
N VAL A 130 -10.98 6.30 -4.94
CA VAL A 130 -10.53 5.18 -4.11
C VAL A 130 -11.56 4.89 -3.02
N ARG A 131 -11.72 3.61 -2.69
CA ARG A 131 -12.56 3.13 -1.58
C ARG A 131 -11.80 2.14 -0.74
N VAL A 132 -12.25 1.99 0.51
CA VAL A 132 -11.78 0.96 1.42
C VAL A 132 -12.84 -0.11 1.62
N GLU A 133 -12.42 -1.36 1.65
CA GLU A 133 -13.24 -2.50 2.06
C GLU A 133 -12.37 -3.58 2.71
N ASP A 134 -13.00 -4.51 3.42
CA ASP A 134 -12.30 -5.66 3.98
C ASP A 134 -12.09 -6.71 2.88
N PHE A 135 -10.92 -7.33 2.89
CA PHE A 135 -10.60 -8.44 1.98
C PHE A 135 -9.81 -9.51 2.71
N THR A 136 -10.13 -10.78 2.44
CA THR A 136 -9.46 -11.92 3.05
C THR A 136 -8.63 -12.66 2.00
N ILE A 137 -7.36 -12.87 2.32
CA ILE A 137 -6.44 -13.69 1.51
C ILE A 137 -5.96 -14.91 2.29
N SER A 138 -5.54 -15.94 1.55
CA SER A 138 -4.80 -17.06 2.13
C SER A 138 -3.31 -16.76 2.04
N LEU A 139 -2.63 -16.76 3.18
CA LEU A 139 -1.19 -16.65 3.34
C LEU A 139 -0.60 -17.98 3.80
N LYS A 140 0.73 -18.06 3.88
CA LYS A 140 1.45 -19.26 4.31
C LYS A 140 1.10 -19.72 5.72
N ASP A 141 0.81 -18.78 6.60
CA ASP A 141 0.52 -18.96 8.03
C ASP A 141 -0.99 -18.90 8.35
N GLY A 142 -1.86 -18.75 7.35
CA GLY A 142 -3.32 -18.82 7.50
C GLY A 142 -4.08 -17.76 6.71
N TYR A 143 -5.37 -17.62 7.00
CA TYR A 143 -6.19 -16.56 6.43
C TYR A 143 -5.91 -15.23 7.13
N TYR A 144 -5.80 -14.16 6.35
CA TYR A 144 -5.61 -12.81 6.86
C TYR A 144 -6.64 -11.86 6.23
N THR A 145 -7.36 -11.13 7.08
CA THR A 145 -8.31 -10.09 6.69
C THR A 145 -7.70 -8.72 6.96
N HIS A 146 -7.72 -7.84 5.97
CA HIS A 146 -7.19 -6.49 6.05
C HIS A 146 -7.98 -5.51 5.18
N LYS A 147 -7.74 -4.22 5.41
CA LYS A 147 -8.38 -3.12 4.68
C LYS A 147 -7.61 -2.85 3.39
N VAL A 148 -8.27 -3.04 2.26
CA VAL A 148 -7.68 -2.81 0.94
C VAL A 148 -8.14 -1.48 0.35
N LEU A 149 -7.26 -0.82 -0.41
CA LEU A 149 -7.58 0.33 -1.22
C LEU A 149 -8.00 -0.16 -2.60
N THR A 150 -9.18 0.23 -3.07
CA THR A 150 -9.76 -0.28 -4.32
C THR A 150 -10.26 0.82 -5.24
N ILE A 151 -10.16 0.57 -6.55
CA ILE A 151 -10.67 1.42 -7.64
C ILE A 151 -11.70 0.65 -8.48
N ASN A 152 -12.45 1.34 -9.34
CA ASN A 152 -13.28 0.67 -10.35
C ASN A 152 -12.41 -0.18 -11.29
N GLU A 153 -12.99 -1.20 -11.94
CA GLU A 153 -12.28 -2.01 -12.93
C GLU A 153 -11.94 -1.18 -14.18
N PRO A 154 -10.65 -0.81 -14.41
CA PRO A 154 -10.28 0.03 -15.55
C PRO A 154 -10.47 -0.69 -16.89
N CYS A 155 -10.40 -2.02 -16.93
CA CYS A 155 -10.58 -2.79 -18.16
C CYS A 155 -12.02 -2.81 -18.68
N LEU A 156 -13.01 -2.32 -17.91
CA LEU A 156 -14.36 -2.03 -18.45
C LEU A 156 -14.33 -0.94 -19.53
N ASN A 157 -13.36 -0.02 -19.42
CA ASN A 157 -13.14 1.09 -20.34
C ASN A 157 -11.71 1.04 -20.88
N SER A 158 -11.25 -0.13 -21.30
CA SER A 158 -9.83 -0.36 -21.66
C SER A 158 -9.32 0.57 -22.78
N ASP A 159 -10.21 1.02 -23.66
CA ASP A 159 -9.95 1.99 -24.73
C ASP A 159 -9.67 3.41 -24.23
N ARG A 160 -10.07 3.72 -22.98
CA ARG A 160 -9.86 5.01 -22.32
C ARG A 160 -8.71 5.02 -21.32
N ILE A 161 -8.01 3.88 -21.15
CA ILE A 161 -6.79 3.82 -20.34
C ILE A 161 -5.75 4.76 -20.97
N PRO A 162 -5.15 5.69 -20.19
CA PRO A 162 -4.09 6.57 -20.69
C PRO A 162 -2.96 5.78 -21.37
N SER A 163 -2.47 6.26 -22.51
CA SER A 163 -1.41 5.60 -23.29
C SER A 163 -0.10 5.41 -22.51
N GLU A 164 0.11 6.25 -21.49
CA GLU A 164 1.21 6.24 -20.56
C GLU A 164 1.10 5.09 -19.54
N ILE A 165 -0.01 4.35 -19.51
CA ILE A 165 -0.23 3.15 -18.72
C ILE A 165 -0.32 1.96 -19.68
N ASN A 166 0.66 1.05 -19.61
CA ASN A 166 0.68 -0.16 -20.44
C ASN A 166 0.90 -1.45 -19.63
N CYS A 167 0.85 -1.36 -18.30
CA CYS A 167 1.06 -2.51 -17.42
C CYS A 167 -0.20 -3.36 -17.22
N PHE A 168 -1.40 -2.86 -17.55
CA PHE A 168 -2.65 -3.59 -17.36
C PHE A 168 -2.86 -4.62 -18.47
N LYS A 169 -3.10 -5.88 -18.08
CA LYS A 169 -3.47 -6.96 -19.00
C LYS A 169 -4.98 -7.12 -18.98
N CYS A 170 -5.67 -6.49 -19.93
CA CYS A 170 -7.12 -6.58 -20.04
C CYS A 170 -7.56 -7.77 -20.89
N GLU A 171 -8.43 -8.61 -20.36
CA GLU A 171 -9.10 -9.68 -21.08
C GLU A 171 -10.55 -9.80 -20.59
N ASN A 172 -11.51 -9.91 -21.51
CA ASN A 172 -12.95 -9.98 -21.19
C ASN A 172 -13.41 -8.87 -20.22
N ASN A 173 -12.96 -7.64 -20.47
CA ASN A 173 -13.22 -6.44 -19.65
C ASN A 173 -12.74 -6.54 -18.19
N LYS A 174 -11.76 -7.40 -17.91
CA LYS A 174 -11.21 -7.62 -16.57
C LYS A 174 -9.68 -7.55 -16.56
N THR A 175 -9.13 -6.94 -15.52
CA THR A 175 -7.68 -6.88 -15.28
C THR A 175 -7.17 -8.27 -14.84
N GLN A 176 -6.27 -8.88 -15.62
CA GLN A 176 -5.76 -10.23 -15.37
C GLN A 176 -4.57 -10.27 -14.41
N ASN A 177 -3.81 -9.19 -14.31
CA ASN A 177 -2.65 -9.07 -13.43
C ASN A 177 -2.95 -8.19 -12.21
N GLY A 178 -4.11 -8.43 -11.62
CA GLY A 178 -4.65 -7.73 -10.46
C GLY A 178 -5.59 -8.64 -9.67
N ILE A 179 -5.94 -8.24 -8.44
CA ILE A 179 -6.88 -8.96 -7.59
C ILE A 179 -8.10 -8.09 -7.34
N HIS A 180 -9.28 -8.70 -7.40
CA HIS A 180 -10.56 -8.04 -7.16
C HIS A 180 -11.16 -8.47 -5.84
N THR A 181 -11.86 -7.53 -5.20
CA THR A 181 -12.72 -7.81 -4.06
C THR A 181 -14.06 -8.40 -4.50
N ASP A 182 -14.86 -8.87 -3.55
CA ASP A 182 -16.20 -9.41 -3.81
C ASP A 182 -17.16 -8.36 -4.43
N SER A 183 -16.89 -7.07 -4.19
CA SER A 183 -17.62 -5.97 -4.84
C SER A 183 -17.25 -5.77 -6.31
N GLY A 184 -16.25 -6.52 -6.82
CA GLY A 184 -15.75 -6.43 -8.19
C GLY A 184 -14.74 -5.29 -8.41
N ARG A 185 -14.35 -4.56 -7.36
CA ARG A 185 -13.37 -3.49 -7.44
C ARG A 185 -11.95 -4.03 -7.46
N LEU A 186 -11.07 -3.33 -8.17
CA LEU A 186 -9.67 -3.72 -8.31
C LEU A 186 -8.85 -3.21 -7.13
N ILE A 187 -8.09 -4.08 -6.48
CA ILE A 187 -7.19 -3.73 -5.37
C ILE A 187 -5.94 -3.04 -5.93
N ILE A 188 -5.59 -1.87 -5.39
CA ILE A 188 -4.38 -1.11 -5.74
C ILE A 188 -3.32 -1.15 -4.63
N GLY A 189 -3.70 -1.51 -3.40
CA GLY A 189 -2.83 -1.58 -2.24
C GLY A 189 -3.59 -1.80 -0.94
N ILE A 190 -2.93 -1.60 0.21
CA ILE A 190 -3.56 -1.74 1.52
C ILE A 190 -3.48 -0.44 2.32
N LEU A 191 -4.48 -0.20 3.16
CA LEU A 191 -4.42 0.81 4.20
C LEU A 191 -3.92 0.12 5.47
N HIS A 192 -2.84 0.64 6.05
CA HIS A 192 -2.20 0.06 7.23
C HIS A 192 -2.76 0.68 8.51
N ASP A 193 -2.59 0.00 9.65
CA ASP A 193 -2.92 0.51 10.99
C ASP A 193 -4.33 1.15 11.06
N VAL A 194 -5.33 0.44 10.53
CA VAL A 194 -6.65 1.03 10.27
C VAL A 194 -7.55 1.02 11.50
N GLU A 195 -8.21 2.14 11.71
CA GLU A 195 -9.32 2.31 12.63
C GLU A 195 -10.45 3.13 11.99
N GLU A 196 -11.63 3.10 12.60
CA GLU A 196 -12.74 3.95 12.15
C GLU A 196 -12.42 5.43 12.48
N TYR A 197 -12.64 6.31 11.51
CA TYR A 197 -12.41 7.73 11.67
C TYR A 197 -13.50 8.36 12.55
N THR A 198 -13.08 9.04 13.61
CA THR A 198 -13.95 9.71 14.57
C THR A 198 -13.48 11.14 14.80
N THR A 199 -12.31 11.31 15.41
CA THR A 199 -11.72 12.60 15.79
C THR A 199 -10.20 12.65 15.60
N GLN A 200 -9.62 11.70 14.87
CA GLN A 200 -8.18 11.67 14.62
C GLN A 200 -7.74 12.93 13.86
N ASP A 201 -6.57 13.45 14.20
CA ASP A 201 -6.02 14.64 13.56
C ASP A 201 -5.42 14.29 12.19
N ILE A 202 -5.91 15.00 11.18
CA ILE A 202 -5.47 14.93 9.78
C ILE A 202 -5.38 16.32 9.15
N ASP A 203 -5.42 17.38 9.96
CA ASP A 203 -5.59 18.74 9.45
C ASP A 203 -4.42 19.16 8.55
N ASP A 204 -3.20 18.74 8.90
CA ASP A 204 -2.00 19.00 8.10
C ASP A 204 -2.09 18.40 6.69
N ILE A 205 -2.45 17.11 6.57
CA ILE A 205 -2.55 16.45 5.27
C ILE A 205 -3.77 16.93 4.50
N LYS A 206 -4.89 17.18 5.18
CA LYS A 206 -6.12 17.65 4.57
C LYS A 206 -5.90 19.03 3.95
N SER A 207 -5.32 19.96 4.69
CA SER A 207 -4.93 21.30 4.22
C SER A 207 -3.98 21.22 3.03
N LEU A 208 -2.97 20.34 3.09
CA LEU A 208 -2.06 20.11 1.97
C LEU A 208 -2.79 19.61 0.70
N CYS A 209 -3.85 18.82 0.87
CA CYS A 209 -4.60 18.21 -0.23
C CYS A 209 -5.73 19.06 -0.80
N GLU A 210 -6.19 20.12 -0.12
CA GLU A 210 -7.35 20.93 -0.53
C GLU A 210 -7.23 21.44 -1.97
N SER A 211 -6.10 22.06 -2.32
CA SER A 211 -5.86 22.60 -3.67
C SER A 211 -5.82 21.49 -4.73
N ARG A 212 -5.14 20.37 -4.43
CA ARG A 212 -5.00 19.25 -5.38
C ARG A 212 -6.33 18.53 -5.61
N ASN A 213 -7.09 18.28 -4.56
CA ASN A 213 -8.35 17.53 -4.63
C ASN A 213 -9.50 18.37 -5.22
N SER A 214 -9.43 19.70 -5.11
CA SER A 214 -10.36 20.63 -5.77
C SER A 214 -10.03 20.90 -7.24
N THR A 215 -8.80 20.65 -7.69
CA THR A 215 -8.42 20.81 -9.10
C THR A 215 -9.01 19.69 -9.95
N PRO A 216 -9.74 19.97 -11.05
CA PRO A 216 -10.26 18.95 -11.98
C PRO A 216 -9.16 18.01 -12.50
N ILE A 217 -9.48 16.73 -12.71
CA ILE A 217 -8.50 15.68 -13.06
C ILE A 217 -7.79 15.99 -14.39
N ASP A 218 -8.51 16.58 -15.34
CA ASP A 218 -8.01 17.00 -16.65
C ASP A 218 -7.14 18.27 -16.59
N GLU A 219 -7.27 19.06 -15.52
CA GLU A 219 -6.49 20.28 -15.28
C GLU A 219 -5.23 20.03 -14.42
N LEU A 220 -5.12 18.87 -13.78
CA LEU A 220 -3.92 18.50 -13.02
C LEU A 220 -2.68 18.48 -13.92
N ARG A 221 -1.60 19.10 -13.44
CA ARG A 221 -0.35 19.26 -14.19
C ARG A 221 0.81 18.52 -13.54
N GLY A 222 1.20 17.42 -14.17
CA GLY A 222 2.47 16.75 -13.97
C GLY A 222 2.48 15.70 -12.86
N GLY A 223 3.07 14.55 -13.20
CA GLY A 223 3.37 13.47 -12.25
C GLY A 223 2.59 12.19 -12.53
N MET A 224 3.08 11.09 -11.98
CA MET A 224 2.43 9.78 -12.12
C MET A 224 1.05 9.74 -11.46
N GLY A 225 0.84 10.56 -10.41
CA GLY A 225 -0.46 10.69 -9.74
C GLY A 225 -1.58 11.12 -10.69
N ASP A 226 -1.32 12.11 -11.55
CA ASP A 226 -2.32 12.62 -12.49
C ASP A 226 -2.72 11.57 -13.54
N ILE A 227 -1.75 10.78 -14.01
CA ILE A 227 -1.97 9.67 -14.93
C ILE A 227 -2.83 8.59 -14.25
N SER A 228 -2.53 8.27 -12.98
CA SER A 228 -3.31 7.32 -12.19
C SER A 228 -4.72 7.82 -11.88
N LEU A 229 -4.92 9.11 -11.60
CA LEU A 229 -6.25 9.68 -11.37
C LEU A 229 -7.13 9.61 -12.62
N LYS A 230 -6.55 9.79 -13.82
CA LYS A 230 -7.28 9.55 -15.08
C LYS A 230 -7.74 8.10 -15.20
N LEU A 231 -6.88 7.14 -14.85
CA LEU A 231 -7.27 5.72 -14.78
C LEU A 231 -8.38 5.48 -13.77
N TYR A 232 -8.30 6.08 -12.58
CA TYR A 232 -9.27 5.84 -11.50
C TYR A 232 -10.64 6.47 -11.78
N SER A 233 -10.69 7.45 -12.68
CA SER A 233 -11.91 8.12 -13.12
C SER A 233 -12.69 7.38 -14.23
N LEU A 234 -12.17 6.24 -14.70
CA LEU A 234 -12.84 5.38 -15.67
C LEU A 234 -14.02 4.62 -15.04
#